data_AF-A0AAN2PGC0-F1
#
_entry.id   AF-A0AAN2PGC0-F1
#
_cell.length_a   1.000
_cell.length_b   1.000
_cell.length_c   1.000
_cell.angle_alpha   90.00
_cell.angle_beta   90.00
_cell.angle_gamma   90.00
#
_symmetry.space_group_name_H-M   'P 1'
#
loop_
_entity.id
_entity.type
_entity.pdbx_description
1 polymer ?
#
loop_
_entity_poly.entity_id
_entity_poly.type
_entity_poly.pdbx_seq_one_letter_code
_entity_poly.pdbx_strand_id
1 'polypeptide(L)' 'MTSVKFTLKQARKYKGLTQDEMAKVLKMAKRTYIDYEQYKIPLRIDKAYLFAECVGFSIDDIIFFDPDLHFKCS' A
#
# COMPACT_ATOMS: atom_id res chain seq x y z
N MET A 1 -6.46 2.47 -22.73
CA MET A 1 -5.45 3.34 -22.09
C MET A 1 -4.92 2.59 -20.89
N THR A 2 -3.63 2.26 -20.86
CA THR A 2 -3.03 1.57 -19.71
C THR A 2 -2.78 2.62 -18.63
N SER A 3 -3.57 2.60 -17.56
CA SER A 3 -3.41 3.52 -16.43
C SER A 3 -2.04 3.30 -15.76
N VAL A 4 -1.39 4.39 -15.35
CA VAL A 4 -0.15 4.32 -14.57
C VAL A 4 -0.50 3.81 -13.18
N LYS A 5 0.12 2.70 -12.76
CA LYS A 5 -0.08 2.14 -11.42
C LYS A 5 1.04 2.55 -10.47
N PHE A 6 0.67 2.79 -9.21
CA PHE A 6 1.57 3.17 -8.13
C PHE A 6 1.74 2.03 -7.14
N THR A 7 2.97 1.82 -6.68
CA THR A 7 3.22 1.06 -5.45
C THR A 7 2.71 1.83 -4.23
N LEU A 8 2.45 1.12 -3.11
CA LEU A 8 2.10 1.76 -1.83
C LEU A 8 3.08 2.88 -1.45
N LYS A 9 4.38 2.64 -1.65
CA LYS A 9 5.44 3.60 -1.35
C LYS A 9 5.37 4.85 -2.24
N GLN A 10 5.11 4.69 -3.53
CA GLN A 10 4.98 5.81 -4.46
C GLN A 10 3.73 6.64 -4.12
N ALA A 11 2.58 6.00 -3.94
CA ALA A 11 1.33 6.69 -3.61
C ALA A 11 1.42 7.46 -2.29
N ARG A 12 2.00 6.85 -1.25
CA ARG A 12 2.24 7.54 0.03
C ARG A 12 3.17 8.74 -0.12
N LYS A 13 4.29 8.57 -0.84
CA LYS A 13 5.27 9.66 -1.06
C LYS A 13 4.66 10.81 -1.85
N TYR A 14 3.80 10.52 -2.82
CA TYR A 14 3.06 11.54 -3.57
C TYR A 14 2.19 12.41 -2.63
N LYS A 15 1.58 11.79 -1.62
CA LYS A 15 0.82 12.50 -0.57
C LYS A 15 1.70 13.23 0.46
N GLY A 16 3.02 13.08 0.42
CA GLY A 16 3.95 13.70 1.37
C GLY A 16 4.00 13.04 2.74
N LEU A 17 3.44 11.83 2.89
CA LEU A 17 3.34 11.14 4.18
C LEU A 17 4.58 10.29 4.46
N THR A 18 4.99 10.23 5.72
CA THR A 18 5.96 9.25 6.24
C THR A 18 5.30 7.89 6.49
N GLN A 19 6.11 6.84 6.64
CA GLN A 19 5.61 5.51 6.99
C GLN A 19 4.90 5.48 8.35
N ASP A 20 5.34 6.32 9.29
CA ASP A 20 4.73 6.39 10.63
C ASP A 20 3.35 7.05 10.59
N GLU A 21 3.20 8.13 9.81
CA GLU A 21 1.91 8.81 9.62
C GLU A 21 0.90 7.91 8.92
N MET A 22 1.31 7.21 7.86
CA MET A 22 0.41 6.28 7.17
C MET A 22 0.02 5.10 8.07
N ALA A 23 0.94 4.58 8.89
CA ALA A 23 0.62 3.53 9.85
C ALA A 23 -0.44 3.99 10.87
N LYS A 24 -0.37 5.26 11.33
CA LYS A 24 -1.39 5.87 12.21
C LYS A 24 -2.74 5.99 11.51
N VAL A 25 -2.77 6.45 10.25
CA VAL A 25 -4.01 6.50 9.44
C VAL A 25 -4.67 5.12 9.35
N LEU A 26 -3.88 4.08 9.07
CA LEU A 26 -4.38 2.72 8.92
C LEU A 26 -4.60 2.00 10.26
N LYS A 27 -4.32 2.64 11.40
CA LYS A 27 -4.42 2.11 12.76
C LYS A 27 -3.61 0.82 12.94
N MET A 28 -2.33 0.85 12.61
CA MET A 28 -1.41 -0.29 12.72
C MET A 28 -0.02 0.14 13.20
N ALA A 29 0.81 -0.85 13.55
CA ALA A 29 2.21 -0.60 13.84
C ALA A 29 2.99 -0.19 12.58
N LYS A 30 3.95 0.74 12.72
CA LYS A 30 4.85 1.16 11.63
C LYS A 30 5.54 -0.02 10.96
N ARG A 31 5.96 -1.02 11.74
CA ARG A 31 6.62 -2.22 11.19
C ARG A 31 5.70 -2.98 10.24
N THR A 32 4.45 -3.18 10.61
CA THR A 32 3.44 -3.82 9.75
C THR A 32 3.26 -3.04 8.45
N TYR A 33 3.22 -1.71 8.52
CA TYR A 33 3.13 -0.88 7.32
C TYR A 33 4.36 -1.00 6.40
N ILE A 34 5.56 -1.08 6.98
CA ILE A 34 6.79 -1.34 6.22
C ILE A 34 6.72 -2.68 5.49
N ASP A 35 6.23 -3.73 6.16
CA ASP A 35 6.12 -5.05 5.55
C ASP A 35 5.10 -5.07 4.38
N TYR A 36 4.04 -4.25 4.45
CA TYR A 36 3.14 -4.02 3.30
C TYR A 36 3.83 -3.31 2.13
N GLU A 37 4.59 -2.22 2.37
CA GLU A 37 5.32 -1.53 1.29
C GLU A 37 6.38 -2.41 0.61
N GLN A 38 6.83 -3.46 1.31
CA GLN A 38 7.81 -4.44 0.83
C GLN A 38 7.14 -5.68 0.22
N TYR A 39 5.81 -5.73 0.18
CA TYR A 39 5.03 -6.90 -0.29
C TYR A 39 5.42 -8.21 0.39
N LYS A 40 5.82 -8.14 1.68
CA LYS A 40 6.08 -9.34 2.50
C LYS A 40 4.79 -9.99 2.99
N ILE A 41 3.76 -9.17 3.16
CA ILE A 41 2.43 -9.59 3.57
C ILE A 41 1.39 -8.81 2.73
N PRO A 42 0.27 -9.44 2.36
CA PRO A 42 -0.76 -8.79 1.56
C PRO A 42 -1.55 -7.79 2.39
N LEU A 43 -1.76 -6.56 1.87
CA LEU A 43 -2.60 -5.57 2.53
C LEU A 43 -4.07 -6.01 2.45
N ARG A 44 -4.74 -6.07 3.60
CA ARG A 44 -6.17 -6.41 3.67
C ARG A 44 -7.02 -5.39 2.91
N ILE A 45 -8.10 -5.87 2.28
CA ILE A 45 -8.94 -5.05 1.42
C ILE A 45 -9.56 -3.84 2.15
N ASP A 46 -9.95 -3.98 3.42
CA ASP A 46 -10.48 -2.86 4.23
C ASP A 46 -9.45 -1.74 4.42
N LYS A 47 -8.18 -2.12 4.57
CA LYS A 47 -7.06 -1.18 4.66
C LYS A 47 -6.66 -0.62 3.31
N ALA A 48 -6.81 -1.39 2.24
CA ALA A 48 -6.56 -0.93 0.88
C ALA A 48 -7.51 0.21 0.46
N TYR A 49 -8.80 0.10 0.78
CA TYR A 49 -9.77 1.19 0.55
C TYR A 49 -9.39 2.46 1.33
N LEU A 50 -9.11 2.33 2.64
CA LEU A 50 -8.71 3.47 3.46
C LEU A 50 -7.40 4.11 2.98
N PHE A 51 -6.46 3.27 2.52
CA PHE A 51 -5.21 3.73 1.93
C PHE A 51 -5.47 4.54 0.66
N ALA A 52 -6.27 4.02 -0.27
CA ALA A 52 -6.62 4.66 -1.54
C ALA A 52 -7.29 6.03 -1.31
N GLU A 53 -8.25 6.09 -0.38
CA GLU A 53 -8.90 7.33 0.05
C GLU A 53 -7.89 8.35 0.58
N CYS A 54 -6.96 7.91 1.45
CA CYS A 54 -5.95 8.79 2.04
C CYS A 54 -4.99 9.39 1.01
N VAL A 55 -4.52 8.58 0.06
CA VAL A 55 -3.58 9.03 -0.98
C VAL A 55 -4.24 9.76 -2.13
N GLY A 56 -5.56 9.60 -2.31
CA GLY A 56 -6.34 10.27 -3.36
C GLY A 56 -6.20 9.63 -4.75
N PHE A 57 -5.96 8.32 -4.80
CA PHE A 57 -5.93 7.54 -6.05
C PHE A 57 -7.05 6.50 -6.07
N SER A 58 -7.48 6.08 -7.27
CA SER A 58 -8.38 4.92 -7.37
C SER A 58 -7.70 3.68 -6.83
N ILE A 59 -8.49 2.76 -6.27
CA ILE A 59 -7.98 1.46 -5.81
C ILE A 59 -7.33 0.67 -6.96
N ASP A 60 -7.82 0.83 -8.19
CA ASP A 60 -7.30 0.16 -9.39
C ASP A 60 -5.93 0.68 -9.84
N ASP A 61 -5.58 1.91 -9.44
CA ASP A 61 -4.32 2.59 -9.75
C ASP A 61 -3.23 2.26 -8.73
N ILE A 62 -3.52 1.43 -7.71
CA ILE A 62 -2.56 1.06 -6.67
C ILE A 62 -2.27 -0.44 -6.71
N ILE A 63 -0.99 -0.79 -6.62
CA ILE A 63 -0.53 -2.18 -6.53
C ILE A 63 -0.57 -2.58 -5.05
N PHE A 64 -1.63 -3.28 -4.65
CA PHE A 64 -1.77 -3.84 -3.29
C PHE A 64 -1.21 -5.26 -3.17
N PHE A 65 -1.07 -5.94 -4.32
CA PHE A 65 -0.65 -7.31 -4.41
C PHE A 65 0.32 -7.50 -5.57
N ASP A 66 1.53 -7.95 -5.26
CA ASP A 66 2.53 -8.38 -6.23
C ASP A 66 2.67 -9.91 -6.17
N PRO A 67 2.26 -10.66 -7.22
CA PRO A 67 2.36 -12.12 -7.24
C PRO A 67 3.78 -12.66 -7.07
N ASP A 68 4.79 -12.00 -7.65
CA ASP A 68 6.18 -12.46 -7.63
C ASP A 68 6.79 -12.31 -6.23
N LEU A 69 6.28 -11.35 -5.45
CA LEU A 69 6.75 -11.07 -4.10
C LEU A 69 5.91 -11.76 -3.01
N HIS A 70 4.60 -11.85 -3.18
CA HIS A 70 3.70 -12.46 -2.20
C HIS A 70 3.55 -13.98 -2.34
N PHE A 71 3.56 -14.52 -3.55
CA PHE A 71 3.50 -15.98 -3.76
C PHE A 71 4.90 -16.55 -3.87
N LYS A 72 5.65 -16.46 -2.76
CA LYS A 72 6.77 -17.39 -2.55
C LYS A 72 6.18 -18.67 -1.96
N CYS A 73 5.60 -19.51 -2.82
CA CYS A 73 5.41 -20.90 -2.44
C CYS A 73 6.78 -21.44 -2.04
N SER A 74 6.91 -21.79 -0.76
CA SER A 74 8.07 -22.52 -0.25
C SER A 74 7.99 -23.95 -0.72
#